data_AF-A0A453FCH4-F1
#
_entry.id   AF-A0A453FCH4-F1
#
_cell.length_a   1.000
_cell.length_b   1.000
_cell.length_c   1.000
_cell.angle_alpha   90.00
_cell.angle_beta   90.00
_cell.angle_gamma   90.00
#
_symmetry.space_group_name_H-M   'P 1'
#
loop_
_entity.id
_entity.type
_entity.pdbx_description
1 polymer ?
#
loop_
_entity_poly.entity_id
_entity_poly.type
_entity_poly.pdbx_seq_one_letter_code
_entity_poly.pdbx_strand_id
1 'polypeptide(L)'
;DNPLRQRRSYIHDLFQEKPGYLELAQQLTVEEDEASIDNSSTLHRMSSFFEKACQSSCEGIMLKTLDIDAGYSASKRCDSWLKVKRDYVEGLGDSLDLVPIGAWYGNGRKAGWYSPFLMACYNPESEEFQSVCRVMSGFSDDFYKEDARG
;
A
#
# COMPACT_ATOMS: atom_id res chain seq x y z
N ASP A 1 -22.02 4.41 17.94
CA ASP A 1 -20.99 3.51 17.40
C ASP A 1 -19.94 3.21 18.44
N ASN A 2 -19.63 1.93 18.67
CA ASN A 2 -18.61 1.53 19.63
C ASN A 2 -17.20 1.77 19.07
N PRO A 3 -16.23 2.22 19.90
CA PRO A 3 -14.84 2.40 19.49
C PRO A 3 -14.22 1.06 19.07
N LEU A 4 -13.14 1.13 18.28
CA LEU A 4 -12.45 -0.06 17.78
C LEU A 4 -11.97 -0.96 18.93
N ARG A 5 -11.48 -0.39 20.04
CA ARG A 5 -11.04 -1.16 21.22
C ARG A 5 -12.14 -2.10 21.72
N GLN A 6 -13.36 -1.58 21.87
CA GLN A 6 -14.52 -2.34 22.34
C GLN A 6 -15.01 -3.36 21.30
N ARG A 7 -15.11 -2.96 20.02
CA ARG A 7 -15.50 -3.88 18.94
C ARG A 7 -14.52 -5.06 18.82
N ARG A 8 -13.23 -4.80 19.02
CA ARG A 8 -12.17 -5.80 18.99
C ARG A 8 -12.32 -6.80 20.13
N SER A 9 -12.64 -6.34 21.35
CA SER A 9 -12.97 -7.24 22.47
C SER A 9 -14.09 -8.20 22.08
N TYR A 10 -15.20 -7.69 21.55
CA TYR A 10 -16.32 -8.54 21.11
C TYR A 10 -15.91 -9.57 20.07
N ILE A 11 -15.04 -9.23 19.10
CA ILE A 11 -14.55 -10.19 18.11
C ILE A 11 -13.73 -11.30 18.79
N HIS A 12 -12.83 -10.95 19.70
CA HIS A 12 -12.03 -11.96 20.42
C HIS A 12 -12.90 -12.85 21.34
N ASP A 13 -13.94 -12.28 21.95
CA ASP A 13 -14.82 -13.02 22.86
C ASP A 13 -15.80 -13.93 22.10
N LEU A 14 -16.22 -13.55 20.89
CA LEU A 14 -17.22 -14.26 20.09
C LEU A 14 -16.62 -15.34 19.19
N PHE A 15 -15.38 -15.19 18.73
CA PHE A 15 -14.78 -16.10 17.76
C PHE A 15 -13.65 -16.92 18.38
N GLN A 16 -13.64 -18.22 18.07
CA GLN A 16 -12.52 -19.11 18.38
C GLN A 16 -11.69 -19.34 17.12
N GLU A 17 -10.40 -19.06 17.20
CA GLU A 17 -9.48 -19.25 16.07
C GLU A 17 -9.33 -20.73 15.73
N LYS A 18 -9.32 -21.01 14.43
CA LYS A 18 -9.01 -22.31 13.85
C LYS A 18 -7.98 -22.12 12.74
N PRO A 19 -6.70 -22.52 12.95
CA PRO A 19 -5.63 -22.31 12.00
C PRO A 19 -5.98 -22.77 10.59
N GLY A 20 -5.74 -21.93 9.58
CA GLY A 20 -6.07 -22.19 8.18
C GLY A 20 -7.56 -22.06 7.80
N TYR A 21 -8.44 -21.71 8.74
CA TYR A 21 -9.87 -21.47 8.49
C TYR A 21 -10.33 -20.10 8.96
N LEU A 22 -10.03 -19.77 10.23
CA LEU A 22 -10.40 -18.51 10.86
C LEU A 22 -9.27 -18.11 11.81
N GLU A 23 -8.51 -17.10 11.43
CA GLU A 23 -7.44 -16.53 12.24
C GLU A 23 -7.67 -15.03 12.34
N LEU A 24 -7.53 -14.50 13.54
CA LEU A 24 -7.62 -13.07 13.81
C LEU A 24 -6.33 -12.40 13.39
N ALA A 25 -6.44 -11.15 12.95
CA ALA A 25 -5.26 -10.40 12.55
C ALA A 25 -4.33 -10.18 13.75
N GLN A 26 -3.04 -10.51 13.59
CA GLN A 26 -2.02 -10.18 14.58
C GLN A 26 -1.98 -8.67 14.83
N GLN A 27 -1.66 -8.28 16.06
CA GLN A 27 -1.75 -6.89 16.48
C GLN A 27 -0.62 -6.48 17.42
N LEU A 28 -0.28 -5.19 17.35
CA LEU A 28 0.55 -4.47 18.29
C LEU A 28 -0.26 -3.27 18.79
N THR A 29 -0.40 -3.12 20.12
CA THR A 29 -1.03 -1.94 20.72
C THR A 29 0.05 -1.04 21.27
N VAL A 30 -0.04 0.26 20.95
CA VAL A 30 0.79 1.33 21.50
C VAL A 30 -0.18 2.24 22.25
N GLU A 31 0.01 2.37 23.55
CA GLU A 31 -0.82 3.22 24.40
C GLU A 31 -0.33 4.68 24.37
N GLU A 32 -1.14 5.60 24.89
CA GLU A 32 -0.90 7.05 24.79
C GLU A 32 0.43 7.49 25.44
N ASP A 33 0.82 6.86 26.54
CA ASP A 33 2.07 7.12 27.26
C ASP A 33 3.32 6.63 26.48
N GLU A 34 3.14 5.67 25.58
CA GLU A 34 4.19 5.16 24.70
C GLU A 34 4.29 5.91 23.36
N ALA A 35 3.26 6.68 23.00
CA ALA A 35 3.07 7.30 21.68
C ALA A 35 3.87 8.59 21.50
N SER A 36 5.19 8.50 21.63
CA SER A 36 6.13 9.60 21.38
C SER A 36 7.11 9.27 20.26
N ILE A 37 7.43 10.27 19.43
CA ILE A 37 8.42 10.17 18.35
C ILE A 37 9.83 9.89 18.91
N ASP A 38 10.10 10.33 20.14
CA ASP A 38 11.40 10.12 20.80
C ASP A 38 11.48 8.76 21.52
N ASN A 39 10.38 7.99 21.55
CA ASN A 39 10.36 6.67 22.15
C ASN A 39 10.94 5.62 21.18
N SER A 40 12.27 5.49 21.21
CA SER A 40 13.00 4.54 20.38
C SER A 40 12.54 3.08 20.57
N SER A 41 12.08 2.71 21.76
CA SER A 41 11.59 1.36 22.05
C SER A 41 10.28 1.06 21.33
N THR A 42 9.34 2.02 21.32
CA THR A 42 8.07 1.92 20.58
C THR A 42 8.32 1.87 19.09
N LEU A 43 9.18 2.75 18.57
CA LEU A 43 9.55 2.75 17.15
C LEU A 43 10.18 1.40 16.74
N HIS A 44 11.08 0.85 17.54
CA HIS A 44 11.69 -0.45 17.26
C HIS A 44 10.67 -1.60 17.25
N ARG A 45 9.71 -1.59 18.19
CA ARG A 45 8.60 -2.57 18.22
C ARG A 45 7.72 -2.46 16.98
N MET A 46 7.40 -1.24 16.55
CA MET A 46 6.60 -1.00 15.34
C MET A 46 7.33 -1.44 14.07
N SER A 47 8.62 -1.11 13.93
CA SER A 47 9.44 -1.56 12.79
C SER A 47 9.57 -3.09 12.75
N SER A 48 9.83 -3.72 13.89
CA SER A 48 9.90 -5.18 13.98
C SER A 48 8.58 -5.85 13.61
N PHE A 49 7.44 -5.27 14.01
CA PHE A 49 6.12 -5.76 13.65
C PHE A 49 5.86 -5.62 12.14
N PHE A 50 6.28 -4.51 11.53
CA PHE A 50 6.20 -4.28 10.10
C PHE A 50 7.05 -5.26 9.28
N GLU A 51 8.31 -5.47 9.68
CA GLU A 51 9.21 -6.43 9.05
C GLU A 51 8.66 -7.86 9.13
N LYS A 52 8.16 -8.26 10.31
CA LYS A 52 7.53 -9.57 10.50
C LYS A 52 6.30 -9.74 9.62
N ALA A 53 5.47 -8.71 9.47
CA ALA A 53 4.32 -8.75 8.57
C ALA A 53 4.77 -8.99 7.12
N CYS A 54 5.78 -8.25 6.65
CA CYS A 54 6.35 -8.43 5.31
C CYS A 54 6.93 -9.84 5.10
N GLN A 55 7.65 -10.38 6.09
CA GLN A 55 8.20 -11.74 6.06
C GLN A 55 7.12 -12.83 6.08
N SER A 56 5.94 -12.53 6.64
CA SER A 56 4.78 -13.42 6.70
C SER A 56 3.89 -13.32 5.45
N SER A 57 4.43 -12.79 4.35
CA SER A 57 3.70 -12.56 3.08
C SER A 57 2.53 -11.58 3.18
N CYS A 58 2.50 -10.71 4.20
CA CYS A 58 1.58 -9.57 4.21
C CYS A 58 2.16 -8.39 3.40
N GLU A 59 1.30 -7.57 2.84
CA GLU A 59 1.69 -6.35 2.09
C GLU A 59 2.31 -5.26 2.99
N GLY A 60 1.95 -5.27 4.28
CA GLY A 60 2.37 -4.29 5.27
C GLY A 60 1.48 -4.34 6.52
N ILE A 61 1.31 -3.20 7.20
CA ILE A 61 0.52 -3.08 8.43
C ILE A 61 -0.59 -2.04 8.29
N MET A 62 -1.63 -2.19 9.13
CA MET A 62 -2.71 -1.22 9.28
C MET A 62 -2.59 -0.56 10.65
N LEU A 63 -2.47 0.77 10.68
CA LEU A 63 -2.58 1.56 11.90
C LEU A 63 -4.03 1.99 12.08
N LYS A 64 -4.57 1.78 13.28
CA LYS A 64 -5.96 2.11 13.59
C LYS A 64 -6.05 2.79 14.94
N THR A 65 -6.74 3.93 15.01
CA THR A 65 -7.07 4.54 16.30
C THR A 65 -8.01 3.63 17.09
N LEU A 66 -7.76 3.49 18.39
CA LEU A 66 -8.52 2.57 19.25
C LEU A 66 -9.72 3.23 19.91
N ASP A 67 -9.55 4.49 20.34
CA ASP A 67 -10.50 5.19 21.21
C ASP A 67 -11.01 6.51 20.59
N ILE A 68 -10.12 7.39 20.12
CA ILE A 68 -10.47 8.67 19.50
C ILE A 68 -10.83 8.46 18.01
N ASP A 69 -11.99 8.96 17.60
CA ASP A 69 -12.53 8.84 16.22
C ASP A 69 -12.50 7.40 15.67
N ALA A 70 -12.62 6.41 16.56
CA ALA A 70 -12.46 4.99 16.28
C ALA A 70 -13.77 4.25 15.90
N GLY A 71 -14.83 5.01 15.62
CA GLY A 71 -16.11 4.49 15.14
C GLY A 71 -15.99 3.85 13.75
N TYR A 72 -16.89 2.93 13.42
CA TYR A 72 -16.95 2.36 12.07
C TYR A 72 -17.88 3.18 11.19
N SER A 73 -17.30 4.02 10.33
CA SER A 73 -18.07 4.76 9.32
C SER A 73 -17.96 4.09 7.95
N ALA A 74 -18.97 3.29 7.60
CA ALA A 74 -19.05 2.70 6.26
C ALA A 74 -19.01 3.79 5.17
N SER A 75 -18.30 3.51 4.07
CA SER A 75 -18.18 4.38 2.90
C SER A 75 -17.53 5.76 3.12
N LYS A 76 -16.91 6.00 4.29
CA LYS A 76 -16.09 7.19 4.53
C LYS A 76 -14.60 6.85 4.47
N ARG A 77 -13.84 7.65 3.73
CA ARG A 77 -12.39 7.70 3.87
C ARG A 77 -12.09 8.46 5.16
N CYS A 78 -11.55 7.76 6.14
CA CYS A 78 -11.24 8.31 7.46
C CYS A 78 -9.75 8.13 7.74
N ASP A 79 -9.16 9.13 8.40
CA ASP A 79 -7.73 9.10 8.78
C ASP A 79 -7.49 8.22 10.02
N SER A 80 -8.55 7.64 10.59
CA SER A 80 -8.43 6.68 11.68
C SER A 80 -7.79 5.37 11.26
N TRP A 81 -7.76 5.03 9.96
CA TRP A 81 -7.20 3.79 9.42
C TRP A 81 -6.15 4.10 8.34
N LEU A 82 -4.87 3.97 8.70
CA LEU A 82 -3.74 4.21 7.81
C LEU A 82 -3.11 2.89 7.39
N LYS A 83 -2.71 2.80 6.12
CA LYS A 83 -1.98 1.66 5.57
C LYS A 83 -0.51 2.04 5.41
N VAL A 84 0.38 1.22 5.95
CA VAL A 84 1.82 1.34 5.75
C VAL A 84 2.27 0.10 5.02
N LYS A 85 2.75 0.28 3.79
CA LYS A 85 3.15 -0.79 2.89
C LYS A 85 4.63 -0.70 2.57
N ARG A 86 5.22 -1.83 2.18
CA ARG A 86 6.63 -1.91 1.82
C ARG A 86 7.03 -0.94 0.69
N ASP A 87 6.16 -0.76 -0.30
CA ASP A 87 6.37 0.16 -1.43
C ASP A 87 6.38 1.65 -1.05
N TYR A 88 5.96 2.01 0.17
CA TYR A 88 6.00 3.39 0.65
C TYR A 88 7.32 3.75 1.34
N VAL A 89 8.13 2.74 1.70
CA VAL A 89 9.41 2.97 2.36
C VAL A 89 10.50 3.03 1.30
N GLU A 90 11.19 4.17 1.24
CA GLU A 90 12.29 4.38 0.30
C GLU A 90 13.34 3.26 0.41
N GLY A 91 13.74 2.70 -0.74
CA GLY A 91 14.75 1.64 -0.82
C GLY A 91 14.25 0.21 -0.53
N LEU A 92 12.98 0.03 -0.13
CA LEU A 92 12.41 -1.30 0.13
C LEU A 92 11.47 -1.81 -0.98
N GLY A 93 10.95 -0.93 -1.82
CA GLY A 93 10.12 -1.28 -2.98
C GLY A 93 10.95 -1.75 -4.17
N ASP A 94 10.47 -2.77 -4.88
CA ASP A 94 11.09 -3.23 -6.12
C ASP A 94 10.84 -2.21 -7.24
N SER A 95 11.90 -1.83 -7.97
CA SER A 95 11.82 -0.99 -9.16
C SER A 95 12.37 -1.74 -10.38
N LEU A 96 11.85 -1.42 -11.56
CA LEU A 96 12.25 -2.01 -12.82
C LEU A 96 12.51 -0.90 -13.84
N ASP A 97 13.65 -0.98 -14.51
CA ASP A 97 13.95 -0.14 -15.68
C ASP A 97 13.38 -0.82 -16.92
N LEU A 98 12.38 -0.20 -17.54
CA LEU A 98 11.66 -0.74 -18.69
C LEU A 98 11.66 0.23 -19.87
N VAL A 99 11.58 -0.30 -21.08
CA VAL A 99 11.55 0.48 -22.33
C VAL A 99 10.11 0.62 -22.81
N PRO A 100 9.63 1.84 -23.12
CA PRO A 100 8.33 2.01 -23.76
C PRO A 100 8.38 1.52 -25.20
N ILE A 101 7.51 0.57 -25.56
CA ILE A 101 7.43 -0.05 -26.90
C ILE A 101 6.11 0.24 -27.62
N GLY A 102 5.19 0.95 -26.98
CA GLY A 102 3.91 1.35 -27.57
C GLY A 102 3.07 2.20 -26.63
N ALA A 103 1.98 2.76 -27.15
CA ALA A 103 1.04 3.54 -26.35
C ALA A 103 -0.38 3.50 -26.94
N TRP A 104 -1.37 3.90 -26.15
CA TRP A 104 -2.75 4.08 -26.59
C TRP A 104 -3.18 5.54 -26.44
N TYR A 105 -4.12 5.98 -27.28
CA TYR A 105 -4.79 7.26 -27.07
C TYR A 105 -5.55 7.24 -25.74
N GLY A 106 -5.27 8.24 -24.90
CA GLY A 106 -5.90 8.41 -23.61
C GLY A 106 -7.37 8.82 -23.75
N ASN A 107 -8.14 8.49 -22.72
CA ASN A 107 -9.56 8.83 -22.61
C ASN A 107 -9.82 9.71 -21.38
N GLY A 108 -10.97 10.40 -21.35
CA GLY A 108 -11.39 11.22 -20.20
C GLY A 108 -10.40 12.35 -19.90
N ARG A 109 -9.87 12.43 -18.68
CA ARG A 109 -8.86 13.44 -18.28
C ARG A 109 -7.61 13.40 -19.18
N LYS A 110 -7.26 12.24 -19.71
CA LYS A 110 -6.08 12.04 -20.57
C LYS A 110 -6.41 12.08 -22.06
N ALA A 111 -7.61 12.53 -22.42
CA ALA A 111 -7.96 12.75 -23.81
C ALA A 111 -7.01 13.79 -24.43
N GLY A 112 -6.38 13.42 -25.54
CA GLY A 112 -5.37 14.25 -26.22
C GLY A 112 -3.92 13.89 -25.90
N TRP A 113 -3.66 12.93 -25.00
CA TRP A 113 -2.32 12.41 -24.70
C TRP A 113 -2.24 10.91 -24.89
N TYR A 114 -1.02 10.38 -25.06
CA TYR A 114 -0.78 8.95 -25.03
C TYR A 114 -0.76 8.44 -23.59
N SER A 115 -1.72 7.58 -23.25
CA SER A 115 -1.78 6.89 -21.97
C SER A 115 -2.80 5.74 -22.02
N PRO A 116 -2.45 4.51 -21.58
CA PRO A 116 -1.18 4.13 -20.95
C PRO A 116 -0.07 3.85 -21.97
N PHE A 117 1.16 3.72 -21.49
CA PHE A 117 2.30 3.21 -22.26
C PHE A 117 2.47 1.70 -22.05
N LEU A 118 2.84 0.97 -23.10
CA LEU A 118 3.26 -0.44 -23.02
C LEU A 118 4.76 -0.48 -22.76
N MET A 119 5.15 -1.12 -21.66
CA MET A 119 6.54 -1.23 -21.22
C MET A 119 7.05 -2.66 -21.46
N ALA A 120 8.32 -2.78 -21.85
CA ALA A 120 8.99 -4.04 -22.09
C ALA A 120 10.35 -4.13 -21.40
N CYS A 121 10.77 -5.35 -21.04
CA CYS A 121 12.14 -5.65 -20.64
C CYS A 121 12.92 -6.23 -21.82
N TYR A 122 14.24 -6.08 -21.78
CA TYR A 122 15.13 -6.66 -22.80
C TYR A 122 15.53 -8.08 -22.41
N ASN A 123 15.32 -9.05 -23.30
CA ASN A 123 15.82 -10.41 -23.14
C ASN A 123 17.14 -10.58 -23.92
N PRO A 124 18.30 -10.73 -23.23
CA PRO A 124 19.60 -10.84 -23.90
C PRO A 124 19.81 -12.17 -24.63
N GLU A 125 19.03 -13.23 -24.34
CA GLU A 125 19.18 -14.53 -24.99
C GLU A 125 18.55 -14.56 -26.38
N SER A 126 17.40 -13.90 -26.53
CA SER A 126 16.67 -13.80 -27.80
C SER A 126 16.92 -12.47 -28.53
N GLU A 127 17.62 -11.53 -27.90
CA GLU A 127 17.83 -10.15 -28.37
C GLU A 127 16.51 -9.41 -28.70
N GLU A 128 15.45 -9.70 -27.94
CA GLU A 128 14.10 -9.15 -28.17
C GLU A 128 13.54 -8.42 -26.94
N PHE A 129 12.66 -7.46 -27.20
CA PHE A 129 11.88 -6.79 -26.17
C PHE A 129 10.61 -7.58 -25.85
N GLN A 130 10.43 -7.94 -24.58
CA GLN A 130 9.28 -8.69 -24.09
C GLN A 130 8.37 -7.77 -23.29
N SER A 131 7.09 -7.67 -23.70
CA SER A 131 6.11 -6.82 -23.02
C SER A 131 5.84 -7.29 -21.59
N VAL A 132 5.85 -6.36 -20.63
CA VAL A 132 5.68 -6.65 -19.20
C VAL A 132 4.36 -6.09 -18.68
N CYS A 133 4.15 -4.77 -18.78
CA CYS A 133 3.02 -4.11 -18.16
C CYS A 133 2.59 -2.84 -18.92
N ARG A 134 1.42 -2.33 -18.56
CA ARG A 134 0.94 -1.02 -19.01
C ARG A 134 1.06 -0.01 -17.87
N VAL A 135 1.67 1.13 -18.13
CA VAL A 135 1.83 2.20 -17.14
C VAL A 135 0.86 3.34 -17.45
N MET A 136 -0.11 3.54 -16.54
CA MET A 136 -1.18 4.54 -16.70
C MET A 136 -1.04 5.72 -15.74
N SER A 137 -0.27 5.63 -14.66
CA SER A 137 -0.16 6.67 -13.63
C SER A 137 1.27 6.80 -13.14
N GLY A 138 1.58 7.88 -12.42
CA GLY A 138 2.92 8.18 -11.91
C GLY A 138 3.61 9.35 -12.64
N PHE A 139 3.09 9.75 -13.80
CA PHE A 139 3.58 10.90 -14.55
C PHE A 139 2.83 12.19 -14.21
N SER A 140 3.53 13.32 -14.21
CA SER A 140 2.95 14.65 -14.05
C SER A 140 2.22 15.10 -15.32
N ASP A 141 1.34 16.09 -15.20
CA ASP A 141 0.65 16.65 -16.37
C ASP A 141 1.63 17.35 -17.34
N ASP A 142 2.76 17.86 -16.84
CA ASP A 142 3.76 18.51 -17.69
C ASP A 142 4.53 17.50 -18.55
N PHE A 143 4.82 16.30 -18.04
CA PHE A 143 5.37 15.20 -18.82
C PHE A 143 4.52 14.91 -20.06
N TYR A 144 3.20 14.84 -19.90
CA TYR A 144 2.28 14.59 -21.02
C TYR A 144 2.22 15.74 -22.05
N LYS A 145 2.39 17.00 -21.61
CA LYS A 145 2.39 18.16 -22.51
C LYS A 145 3.65 18.26 -23.36
N GLU A 146 4.78 17.79 -22.84
CA GLU A 146 6.04 17.75 -23.60
C GLU A 146 5.99 16.69 -24.71
N ASP A 147 5.46 15.50 -24.40
CA ASP A 147 5.27 14.41 -25.36
C ASP A 147 4.30 14.77 -26.49
N ALA A 148 3.24 15.54 -26.20
CA ALA A 148 2.24 15.96 -27.18
C ALA A 148 2.75 16.96 -28.24
N ARG A 149 4.01 17.40 -28.17
CA ARG A 149 4.63 18.33 -29.14
C ARG A 149 5.49 17.63 -30.20
N GLY A 150 5.59 16.30 -30.16
CA GLY A 150 6.27 15.47 -31.17
C GLY A 150 5.43 15.22 -32.42
#